data_AF-A0AAE0K465-F1
#
_entry.id   AF-A0AAE0K465-F1
#
_cell.length_a   1.000
_cell.length_b   1.000
_cell.length_c   1.000
_cell.angle_alpha   90.00
_cell.angle_beta   90.00
_cell.angle_gamma   90.00
#
_symmetry.space_group_name_H-M   'P 1'
#
loop_
_entity.id
_entity.type
_entity.pdbx_description
1 polymer ?
#
loop_
_entity_poly.entity_id
_entity_poly.type
_entity_poly.pdbx_seq_one_letter_code
_entity_poly.pdbx_strand_id
1 'polypeptide(L)'
;MMESTSSTETASHVRSRVYKRLQLSWPHAGDRKRARVGEEPTASRGKRKAGSAAPTITTATRIVNVLHRDMEAHYGPATSAAQGTGRALSILDRSCLPKSIDCLVDDGYKDLLEHFQLHAAASLAVAGHTHTELGDALLRIAMTNPHTVSARALLQTILAFSSLQRHGLNFQDARLKVAAIKSLAAASGSSNISTTEAVHHIAASMLLCSFEIHHKSCTWEEWTLYLHGAKDVIQAAGLNRHPDAYRGGDIAILLAWVYYHDVLARFSAQVWRGQELSTSVTLSASPFSVGSFMAVNPASGRSLTGTCKLIRAEIPHAAQHLPAFALLRLLSEVVDAVATPQPPADETKQRAETADEHETYLAILDWRIRNVQLTHPGPNDYTTTQQQQQTNLELFRLAMLIYLARMSEPHHPHNNNNDHHHTNTNTKQRLRTQKDIDRAFTLLAQTSACTQQFPIFILGSEARRDEQRAAVLDVIARSERGGTASRDFLVRKLLEAVWAQDDLAEGSGGGMGFRERVGRVMGRVDVMPPFV
;
A
#
# COMPACT_ATOMS: atom_id res chain seq x y z
N MET A 1 28.24 80.15 -1.18
CA MET A 1 28.24 80.20 -2.66
C MET A 1 28.78 78.87 -3.13
N MET A 2 27.94 77.88 -3.43
CA MET A 2 27.24 77.74 -4.73
C MET A 2 28.13 78.18 -5.89
N GLU A 3 28.74 77.23 -6.60
CA GLU A 3 28.28 76.85 -7.93
C GLU A 3 28.93 75.56 -8.41
N SER A 4 28.11 74.78 -9.14
CA SER A 4 28.36 73.46 -9.70
C SER A 4 28.73 73.57 -11.17
N THR A 5 29.53 72.63 -11.69
CA THR A 5 29.47 71.99 -13.05
C THR A 5 30.65 71.01 -13.15
N SER A 6 30.43 69.68 -13.14
CA SER A 6 30.22 68.77 -14.31
C SER A 6 31.50 68.66 -15.19
N SER A 7 32.11 67.51 -15.51
CA SER A 7 31.75 66.09 -15.56
C SER A 7 33.04 65.23 -15.65
N THR A 8 33.02 63.98 -15.18
CA THR A 8 33.28 62.74 -15.96
C THR A 8 33.31 61.54 -15.01
N GLU A 9 32.32 60.67 -15.16
CA GLU A 9 32.08 59.47 -14.36
C GLU A 9 32.52 58.25 -15.19
N THR A 10 33.54 57.51 -14.73
CA THR A 10 33.98 56.25 -15.35
C THR A 10 33.31 55.06 -14.69
N ALA A 11 32.53 54.34 -15.50
CA ALA A 11 31.68 53.22 -15.14
C ALA A 11 32.44 51.97 -14.65
N SER A 12 31.92 51.37 -13.58
CA SER A 12 32.30 50.06 -13.06
C SER A 12 31.56 48.94 -13.81
N HIS A 13 32.32 47.98 -14.34
CA HIS A 13 31.80 46.81 -15.04
C HIS A 13 31.10 45.84 -14.08
N VAL A 14 29.77 45.84 -14.09
CA VAL A 14 28.93 44.75 -13.57
C VAL A 14 28.87 43.65 -14.64
N ARG A 15 29.52 42.51 -14.40
CA ARG A 15 29.33 41.29 -15.22
C ARG A 15 27.95 40.70 -14.92
N SER A 16 26.98 40.94 -15.80
CA SER A 16 25.67 40.27 -15.77
C SER A 16 25.83 38.78 -16.08
N ARG A 17 25.39 37.92 -15.15
CA ARG A 17 25.25 36.47 -15.39
C ARG A 17 24.17 36.24 -16.45
N VAL A 18 24.57 35.66 -17.59
CA VAL A 18 23.65 35.23 -18.66
C VAL A 18 22.90 34.00 -18.17
N TYR A 19 21.62 34.15 -17.87
CA TYR A 19 20.71 33.02 -17.65
C TYR A 19 20.47 32.30 -18.98
N LYS A 20 20.87 31.02 -19.09
CA LYS A 20 20.51 30.16 -20.22
C LYS A 20 18.99 30.01 -20.26
N ARG A 21 18.32 30.71 -21.18
CA ARG A 21 16.91 30.50 -21.48
C ARG A 21 16.73 29.17 -22.22
N LEU A 22 15.58 28.54 -21.99
CA LEU A 22 15.08 27.36 -22.67
C LEU A 22 15.12 27.57 -24.20
N GLN A 23 16.08 26.97 -24.91
CA GLN A 23 16.10 26.97 -26.38
C GLN A 23 15.30 25.76 -26.86
N LEU A 24 14.02 25.98 -27.17
CA LEU A 24 13.19 25.00 -27.86
C LEU A 24 13.50 25.08 -29.35
N SER A 25 14.14 24.05 -29.91
CA SER A 25 14.26 23.90 -31.36
C SER A 25 12.97 23.28 -31.91
N TRP A 26 12.32 23.97 -32.85
CA TRP A 26 11.16 23.43 -33.55
C TRP A 26 11.55 22.18 -34.37
N PRO A 27 10.69 21.15 -34.44
CA PRO A 27 10.93 20.00 -35.30
C PRO A 27 11.05 20.43 -36.77
N HIS A 28 11.97 19.82 -37.52
CA HIS A 28 12.10 20.07 -38.96
C HIS A 28 10.79 19.71 -39.69
N ALA A 29 10.49 20.44 -40.76
CA ALA A 29 9.32 20.17 -41.60
C ALA A 29 9.37 18.72 -42.11
N GLY A 30 8.45 17.88 -41.64
CA GLY A 30 8.38 16.45 -41.99
C GLY A 30 8.59 15.47 -40.84
N ASP A 31 8.94 15.91 -39.61
CA ASP A 31 9.07 15.01 -38.45
C ASP A 31 7.71 14.52 -37.91
N ARG A 32 7.23 13.42 -38.50
CA ARG A 32 5.99 12.73 -38.13
C ARG A 32 6.06 11.96 -36.80
N LYS A 33 7.24 11.85 -36.16
CA LYS A 33 7.39 11.13 -34.88
C LYS A 33 7.05 11.99 -33.67
N ARG A 34 7.24 13.31 -33.74
CA ARG A 34 7.04 14.25 -32.61
C ARG A 34 5.88 15.23 -32.76
N ALA A 35 5.35 15.41 -33.97
CA ALA A 35 4.17 16.24 -34.22
C ALA A 35 3.08 15.42 -34.94
N ARG A 36 1.91 15.26 -34.30
CA ARG A 36 0.69 14.83 -34.97
C ARG A 36 -0.24 16.03 -35.10
N VAL A 37 -0.65 16.32 -36.33
CA VAL A 37 -1.72 17.28 -36.60
C VAL A 37 -3.00 16.46 -36.65
N GLY A 38 -3.93 16.70 -35.72
CA GLY A 38 -5.26 16.10 -35.79
C GLY A 38 -6.06 16.79 -36.90
N GLU A 39 -6.77 16.00 -37.72
CA GLU A 39 -7.81 16.57 -38.58
C GLU A 39 -9.05 16.86 -37.71
N GLU A 40 -9.66 18.02 -37.94
CA GLU A 40 -10.90 18.40 -37.24
C GLU A 40 -12.04 17.46 -37.61
N PRO A 41 -12.94 17.15 -36.65
CA PRO A 41 -14.15 16.42 -36.97
C PRO A 41 -15.03 17.30 -37.86
N THR A 42 -15.35 16.83 -39.07
CA THR A 42 -16.29 17.49 -39.97
C THR A 42 -17.65 17.59 -39.29
N ALA A 43 -17.96 18.76 -38.73
CA ALA A 43 -19.27 19.06 -38.19
C ALA A 43 -20.32 18.98 -39.32
N SER A 44 -21.35 18.18 -39.08
CA SER A 44 -22.51 18.06 -39.95
C SER A 44 -23.18 19.42 -40.15
N ARG A 45 -23.47 19.74 -41.41
CA ARG A 45 -23.98 21.03 -41.86
C ARG A 45 -25.45 21.22 -41.45
N GLY A 46 -25.71 21.83 -40.30
CA GLY A 46 -27.04 22.23 -39.83
C GLY A 46 -27.12 23.75 -39.60
N LYS A 47 -27.86 24.45 -40.45
CA LYS A 47 -27.98 25.92 -40.53
C LYS A 47 -28.40 26.58 -39.21
N ARG A 48 -27.64 27.57 -38.73
CA ARG A 48 -28.20 28.72 -37.98
C ARG A 48 -27.61 30.05 -38.46
N LYS A 49 -28.51 31.02 -38.59
CA LYS A 49 -28.31 32.36 -39.15
C LYS A 49 -27.51 33.27 -38.21
N ALA A 50 -26.55 33.96 -38.82
CA ALA A 50 -26.08 35.33 -38.64
C ALA A 50 -26.22 36.03 -37.27
N GLY A 51 -25.09 36.52 -36.75
CA GLY A 51 -25.05 37.59 -35.77
C GLY A 51 -23.64 37.93 -35.27
N SER A 52 -22.99 38.89 -35.94
CA SER A 52 -21.87 39.74 -35.45
C SER A 52 -20.48 39.12 -35.23
N ALA A 53 -19.48 39.88 -35.69
CA ALA A 53 -18.09 39.51 -35.88
C ALA A 53 -17.24 39.55 -34.59
N ALA A 54 -16.46 38.50 -34.39
CA ALA A 54 -15.23 38.49 -33.59
C ALA A 54 -14.17 37.70 -34.38
N PRO A 55 -12.87 38.03 -34.32
CA PRO A 55 -11.87 37.40 -35.16
C PRO A 55 -11.71 35.93 -34.75
N THR A 56 -12.10 35.00 -35.62
CA THR A 56 -11.86 33.57 -35.42
C THR A 56 -10.36 33.33 -35.59
N ILE A 57 -9.61 33.34 -34.49
CA ILE A 57 -8.25 32.78 -34.46
C ILE A 57 -8.43 31.28 -34.65
N THR A 58 -8.14 30.77 -35.85
CA THR A 58 -8.02 29.34 -36.12
C THR A 58 -6.80 28.81 -35.37
N THR A 59 -6.96 28.49 -34.08
CA THR A 59 -5.91 27.86 -33.30
C THR A 59 -5.80 26.40 -33.70
N ALA A 60 -5.00 26.12 -34.73
CA ALA A 60 -4.50 24.77 -34.96
C ALA A 60 -3.74 24.33 -33.71
N THR A 61 -4.34 23.44 -32.91
CA THR A 61 -3.73 22.89 -31.70
C THR A 61 -2.59 21.97 -32.12
N ARG A 62 -1.37 22.52 -32.14
CA ARG A 62 -0.15 21.72 -32.24
C ARG A 62 0.12 21.09 -30.88
N ILE A 63 -0.22 19.82 -30.74
CA ILE A 63 0.11 19.03 -29.55
C ILE A 63 1.51 18.47 -29.72
N VAL A 64 2.41 18.80 -28.79
CA VAL A 64 3.75 18.22 -28.70
C VAL A 64 3.70 17.09 -27.68
N ASN A 65 4.06 15.88 -28.08
CA ASN A 65 4.25 14.78 -27.13
C ASN A 65 5.51 15.06 -26.31
N VAL A 66 5.35 15.37 -25.04
CA VAL A 66 6.44 15.50 -24.06
C VAL A 66 6.43 14.27 -23.19
N LEU A 67 7.53 13.50 -23.18
CA LEU A 67 7.69 12.35 -22.28
C LEU A 67 8.22 12.85 -20.93
N HIS A 68 7.93 12.13 -19.85
CA HIS A 68 8.38 12.47 -18.50
C HIS A 68 9.90 12.74 -18.41
N ARG A 69 10.71 11.93 -19.12
CA ARG A 69 12.17 12.10 -19.22
C ARG A 69 12.61 13.43 -19.84
N ASP A 70 11.79 14.01 -20.72
CA ASP A 70 12.09 15.29 -21.38
C ASP A 70 11.94 16.45 -20.38
N MET A 71 11.12 16.28 -19.32
CA MET A 71 11.05 17.20 -18.19
C MET A 71 12.21 16.99 -17.21
N GLU A 72 12.58 15.74 -16.89
CA GLU A 72 13.71 15.45 -15.99
C GLU A 72 15.04 16.01 -16.51
N ALA A 73 15.29 15.93 -17.82
CA ALA A 73 16.49 16.49 -18.44
C ALA A 73 16.64 18.02 -18.24
N HIS A 74 15.53 18.73 -18.01
CA HIS A 74 15.53 20.17 -17.73
C HIS A 74 15.84 20.49 -16.26
N TYR A 75 15.38 19.65 -15.31
CA TYR A 75 15.63 19.84 -13.88
C TYR A 75 17.00 19.31 -13.43
N GLY A 76 17.60 18.38 -14.18
CA GLY A 76 18.90 17.76 -13.87
C GLY A 76 20.09 18.71 -13.65
N PRO A 77 20.20 19.89 -14.29
CA PRO A 77 21.34 20.79 -14.06
C PRO A 77 21.10 21.86 -12.99
N ALA A 78 19.89 22.00 -12.44
CA ALA A 78 19.56 23.11 -11.54
C ALA A 78 20.05 22.94 -10.09
N THR A 79 20.53 21.75 -9.71
CA THR A 79 21.01 21.42 -8.35
C THR A 79 22.53 21.30 -8.22
N SER A 80 23.31 21.50 -9.29
CA SER A 80 24.77 21.42 -9.23
C SER A 80 25.44 22.78 -9.44
N ALA A 81 25.27 23.69 -8.47
CA ALA A 81 26.08 24.91 -8.37
C ALA A 81 26.02 25.54 -6.96
N ALA A 82 26.33 24.78 -5.92
CA ALA A 82 26.76 25.35 -4.64
C ALA A 82 27.66 24.37 -3.88
N GLN A 83 28.98 24.62 -3.97
CA GLN A 83 30.03 24.35 -2.96
C GLN A 83 30.12 22.91 -2.41
N GLY A 84 31.16 22.10 -2.65
CA GLY A 84 32.57 22.46 -2.68
C GLY A 84 33.27 22.25 -1.33
N THR A 85 33.11 21.08 -0.70
CA THR A 85 34.12 20.47 0.19
C THR A 85 33.95 18.96 0.16
N GLY A 86 35.01 18.26 -0.23
CA GLY A 86 35.01 16.81 -0.41
C GLY A 86 34.69 16.07 0.88
N ARG A 87 33.60 15.32 0.85
CA ARG A 87 33.44 14.14 1.69
C ARG A 87 33.28 12.98 0.73
N ALA A 88 34.36 12.23 0.56
CA ALA A 88 34.34 10.98 -0.19
C ALA A 88 33.12 10.19 0.32
N LEU A 89 32.20 9.89 -0.60
CA LEU A 89 31.19 8.88 -0.34
C LEU A 89 31.97 7.61 -0.02
N SER A 90 31.97 7.25 1.25
CA SER A 90 32.42 5.94 1.71
C SER A 90 31.74 4.93 0.81
N ILE A 91 32.56 4.22 0.03
CA ILE A 91 32.16 3.04 -0.73
C ILE A 91 31.54 2.10 0.29
N LEU A 92 30.22 2.16 0.38
CA LEU A 92 29.43 1.20 1.12
C LEU A 92 29.66 -0.14 0.42
N ASP A 93 30.07 -1.09 1.25
CA ASP A 93 30.42 -2.45 0.91
C ASP A 93 29.41 -3.00 -0.11
N ARG A 94 29.92 -3.26 -1.33
CA ARG A 94 29.18 -3.96 -2.39
C ARG A 94 28.95 -5.37 -1.85
N SER A 95 27.78 -5.63 -1.27
CA SER A 95 27.26 -6.98 -1.13
C SER A 95 27.18 -7.56 -2.54
N CYS A 96 28.22 -8.28 -2.93
CA CYS A 96 28.35 -8.87 -4.25
C CYS A 96 27.15 -9.80 -4.45
N LEU A 97 26.41 -9.60 -5.55
CA LEU A 97 25.66 -10.68 -6.17
C LEU A 97 26.54 -11.94 -6.10
N PRO A 98 26.05 -13.07 -5.55
CA PRO A 98 26.71 -14.33 -5.78
C PRO A 98 26.88 -14.44 -7.30
N LYS A 99 28.12 -14.55 -7.79
CA LYS A 99 28.47 -14.69 -9.23
C LYS A 99 27.65 -15.76 -9.96
N SER A 100 26.98 -16.63 -9.20
CA SER A 100 26.05 -17.66 -9.64
C SER A 100 24.73 -17.12 -10.23
N ILE A 101 24.17 -16.00 -9.75
CA ILE A 101 22.91 -15.46 -10.32
C ILE A 101 23.14 -14.91 -11.74
N ASP A 102 24.29 -14.27 -11.98
CA ASP A 102 24.66 -13.69 -13.27
C ASP A 102 24.72 -14.72 -14.40
N CYS A 103 24.89 -16.01 -14.07
CA CYS A 103 24.91 -17.12 -15.02
C CYS A 103 23.51 -17.65 -15.38
N LEU A 104 22.47 -17.28 -14.61
CA LEU A 104 21.10 -17.80 -14.77
C LEU A 104 20.15 -16.81 -15.45
N VAL A 105 20.62 -15.58 -15.65
CA VAL A 105 19.84 -14.45 -16.18
C VAL A 105 20.48 -14.00 -17.49
N ASP A 106 19.69 -13.95 -18.58
CA ASP A 106 20.19 -13.43 -19.85
C ASP A 106 20.73 -12.00 -19.66
N ASP A 107 21.74 -11.61 -20.43
CA ASP A 107 22.40 -10.30 -20.32
C ASP A 107 21.41 -9.12 -20.35
N GLY A 108 20.27 -9.26 -21.02
CA GLY A 108 19.22 -8.24 -21.08
C GLY A 108 18.40 -8.03 -19.79
N TYR A 109 18.53 -8.89 -18.78
CA TYR A 109 17.79 -8.83 -17.52
C TYR A 109 18.68 -8.58 -16.29
N LYS A 110 20.01 -8.50 -16.45
CA LYS A 110 20.96 -8.22 -15.36
C LYS A 110 20.66 -6.88 -14.67
N ASP A 111 20.40 -5.86 -15.47
CA ASP A 111 19.97 -4.54 -15.05
C ASP A 111 18.71 -4.53 -14.18
N LEU A 112 17.78 -5.48 -14.39
CA LEU A 112 16.55 -5.60 -13.62
C LEU A 112 16.79 -6.30 -12.29
N LEU A 113 17.70 -7.28 -12.25
CA LEU A 113 18.10 -7.95 -11.03
C LEU A 113 18.87 -7.01 -10.08
N GLU A 114 19.81 -6.23 -10.62
CA GLU A 114 20.50 -5.20 -9.83
C GLU A 114 19.51 -4.15 -9.31
N HIS A 115 18.54 -3.76 -10.15
CA HIS A 115 17.46 -2.88 -9.71
C HIS A 115 16.60 -3.50 -8.60
N PHE A 116 16.37 -4.81 -8.60
CA PHE A 116 15.63 -5.50 -7.54
C PHE A 116 16.31 -5.31 -6.18
N GLN A 117 17.61 -5.62 -6.13
CA GLN A 117 18.42 -5.54 -4.92
C GLN A 117 18.50 -4.14 -4.34
N LEU A 118 18.71 -3.15 -5.22
CA LEU A 118 18.98 -1.79 -4.79
C LEU A 118 17.70 -0.98 -4.53
N HIS A 119 16.60 -1.29 -5.21
CA HIS A 119 15.41 -0.42 -5.22
C HIS A 119 14.08 -1.17 -5.14
N ALA A 120 13.85 -2.20 -5.96
CA ALA A 120 12.51 -2.79 -6.05
C ALA A 120 12.12 -3.52 -4.76
N ALA A 121 13.04 -4.23 -4.10
CA ALA A 121 12.73 -4.91 -2.84
C ALA A 121 12.27 -3.96 -1.74
N ALA A 122 12.73 -2.69 -1.76
CA ALA A 122 12.31 -1.65 -0.82
C ALA A 122 10.82 -1.31 -0.93
N SER A 123 10.17 -1.59 -2.06
CA SER A 123 8.74 -1.33 -2.24
C SER A 123 7.84 -2.42 -1.66
N LEU A 124 8.39 -3.58 -1.29
CA LEU A 124 7.62 -4.71 -0.74
C LEU A 124 7.15 -4.41 0.68
N ALA A 125 5.85 -4.52 0.93
CA ALA A 125 5.29 -4.30 2.26
C ALA A 125 5.63 -5.46 3.22
N VAL A 126 6.33 -5.14 4.32
CA VAL A 126 6.79 -6.10 5.34
C VAL A 126 6.48 -5.62 6.75
N ALA A 127 6.40 -6.56 7.68
CA ALA A 127 6.31 -6.28 9.11
C ALA A 127 7.41 -7.02 9.86
N GLY A 128 8.03 -6.35 10.84
CA GLY A 128 9.07 -6.91 11.71
C GLY A 128 10.44 -7.09 11.06
N HIS A 129 10.50 -7.32 9.74
CA HIS A 129 11.73 -7.45 8.96
C HIS A 129 12.07 -6.17 8.19
N THR A 130 13.34 -6.02 7.84
CA THR A 130 13.77 -4.98 6.89
C THR A 130 13.45 -5.41 5.45
N HIS A 131 13.20 -4.45 4.56
CA HIS A 131 12.98 -4.75 3.14
C HIS A 131 14.20 -5.43 2.50
N THR A 132 15.40 -5.11 2.99
CA THR A 132 16.67 -5.76 2.60
C THR A 132 16.72 -7.23 3.02
N GLU A 133 16.30 -7.56 4.26
CA GLU A 133 16.21 -8.96 4.70
C GLU A 133 15.30 -9.80 3.81
N LEU A 134 14.12 -9.28 3.46
CA LEU A 134 13.20 -9.98 2.56
C LEU A 134 13.77 -10.09 1.14
N GLY A 135 14.31 -8.99 0.59
CA GLY A 135 14.91 -8.99 -0.75
C GLY A 135 16.04 -10.01 -0.87
N ASP A 136 16.94 -10.04 0.12
CA ASP A 136 18.05 -10.97 0.17
C ASP A 136 17.57 -12.42 0.35
N ALA A 137 16.56 -12.64 1.20
CA ALA A 137 15.95 -13.96 1.37
C ALA A 137 15.33 -14.46 0.06
N LEU A 138 14.60 -13.63 -0.67
CA LEU A 138 14.00 -13.98 -1.96
C LEU A 138 15.04 -14.37 -3.01
N LEU A 139 16.17 -13.66 -3.04
CA LEU A 139 17.28 -13.98 -3.94
C LEU A 139 17.98 -15.29 -3.56
N ARG A 140 18.23 -15.52 -2.26
CA ARG A 140 18.79 -16.80 -1.79
C ARG A 140 17.85 -17.97 -2.07
N ILE A 141 16.55 -17.77 -1.85
CA ILE A 141 15.51 -18.76 -2.20
C ILE A 141 15.57 -19.06 -3.70
N ALA A 142 15.58 -18.05 -4.57
CA ALA A 142 15.66 -18.24 -6.02
C ALA A 142 16.92 -19.02 -6.48
N MET A 143 17.99 -18.96 -5.68
CA MET A 143 19.24 -19.66 -5.94
C MET A 143 19.33 -21.07 -5.37
N THR A 144 18.32 -21.49 -4.61
CA THR A 144 18.24 -22.88 -4.15
C THR A 144 17.71 -23.74 -5.29
N ASN A 145 18.44 -24.78 -5.70
CA ASN A 145 18.05 -25.65 -6.83
C ASN A 145 17.61 -24.88 -8.11
N PRO A 146 18.49 -24.03 -8.68
CA PRO A 146 18.14 -23.05 -9.71
C PRO A 146 17.70 -23.67 -11.05
N HIS A 147 17.98 -24.96 -11.26
CA HIS A 147 17.58 -25.69 -12.47
C HIS A 147 16.11 -26.12 -12.47
N THR A 148 15.41 -25.99 -11.34
CA THR A 148 14.01 -26.38 -11.21
C THR A 148 13.07 -25.38 -11.90
N VAL A 149 11.92 -25.88 -12.35
CA VAL A 149 10.89 -25.03 -13.00
C VAL A 149 10.32 -24.00 -12.01
N SER A 150 10.21 -24.36 -10.73
CA SER A 150 9.74 -23.47 -9.66
C SER A 150 10.74 -22.36 -9.34
N ALA A 151 12.06 -22.64 -9.30
CA ALA A 151 13.09 -21.60 -9.15
C ALA A 151 13.07 -20.61 -10.32
N ARG A 152 12.92 -21.12 -11.55
CA ARG A 152 12.75 -20.28 -12.75
C ARG A 152 11.51 -19.39 -12.65
N ALA A 153 10.40 -19.94 -12.14
CA ALA A 153 9.18 -19.16 -11.94
C ALA A 153 9.41 -17.98 -10.99
N LEU A 154 10.07 -18.23 -9.85
CA LEU A 154 10.43 -17.18 -8.90
C LEU A 154 11.34 -16.10 -9.52
N LEU A 155 12.38 -16.51 -10.25
CA LEU A 155 13.27 -15.57 -10.94
C LEU A 155 12.51 -14.71 -11.96
N GLN A 156 11.62 -15.31 -12.75
CA GLN A 156 10.76 -14.59 -13.68
C GLN A 156 9.86 -13.57 -12.96
N THR A 157 9.31 -13.91 -11.80
CA THR A 157 8.52 -12.97 -11.00
C THR A 157 9.38 -11.84 -10.42
N ILE A 158 10.59 -12.12 -9.93
CA ILE A 158 11.54 -11.08 -9.46
C ILE A 158 11.82 -10.08 -10.59
N LEU A 159 12.09 -10.58 -11.80
CA LEU A 159 12.32 -9.73 -12.97
C LEU A 159 11.06 -8.96 -13.39
N ALA A 160 9.88 -9.59 -13.34
CA ALA A 160 8.60 -8.94 -13.65
C ALA A 160 8.34 -7.77 -12.70
N PHE A 161 8.48 -8.02 -11.40
CA PHE A 161 8.29 -7.01 -10.37
C PHE A 161 9.29 -5.87 -10.50
N SER A 162 10.56 -6.19 -10.78
CA SER A 162 11.60 -5.17 -11.00
C SER A 162 11.33 -4.31 -12.23
N SER A 163 10.84 -4.93 -13.31
CA SER A 163 10.43 -4.21 -14.51
C SER A 163 9.25 -3.27 -14.22
N LEU A 164 8.26 -3.73 -13.45
CA LEU A 164 7.13 -2.91 -13.01
C LEU A 164 7.59 -1.70 -12.18
N GLN A 165 8.48 -1.91 -11.19
CA GLN A 165 8.99 -0.81 -10.35
C GLN A 165 9.84 0.19 -11.13
N ARG A 166 10.65 -0.29 -12.09
CA ARG A 166 11.59 0.57 -12.84
C ARG A 166 10.91 1.35 -13.96
N HIS A 167 10.00 0.71 -14.69
CA HIS A 167 9.50 1.22 -15.97
C HIS A 167 7.99 1.46 -15.95
N GLY A 168 7.30 1.11 -14.87
CA GLY A 168 5.84 1.05 -14.85
C GLY A 168 5.31 -0.02 -15.81
N LEU A 169 4.03 0.09 -16.16
CA LEU A 169 3.35 -0.86 -17.05
C LEU A 169 3.98 -0.84 -18.44
N ASN A 170 4.52 -1.98 -18.86
CA ASN A 170 5.05 -2.16 -20.19
C ASN A 170 4.75 -3.58 -20.71
N PHE A 171 5.30 -3.93 -21.88
CA PHE A 171 5.07 -5.24 -22.47
C PHE A 171 5.97 -6.33 -21.87
N GLN A 172 7.11 -5.94 -21.30
CA GLN A 172 8.12 -6.84 -20.74
C GLN A 172 7.68 -7.39 -19.39
N ASP A 173 7.18 -6.56 -18.48
CA ASP A 173 6.66 -7.01 -17.17
C ASP A 173 5.45 -7.94 -17.33
N ALA A 174 4.50 -7.60 -18.21
CA ALA A 174 3.36 -8.45 -18.53
C ALA A 174 3.79 -9.82 -19.09
N ARG A 175 4.79 -9.85 -19.98
CA ARG A 175 5.36 -11.11 -20.51
C ARG A 175 6.04 -11.94 -19.44
N LEU A 176 6.81 -11.31 -18.55
CA LEU A 176 7.49 -11.99 -17.46
C LEU A 176 6.50 -12.55 -16.44
N LYS A 177 5.43 -11.80 -16.08
CA LYS A 177 4.31 -12.29 -15.25
C LYS A 177 3.67 -13.53 -15.88
N VAL A 178 3.30 -13.47 -17.17
CA VAL A 178 2.69 -14.61 -17.87
C VAL A 178 3.64 -15.82 -17.92
N ALA A 179 4.94 -15.59 -18.15
CA ALA A 179 5.95 -16.65 -18.14
C ALA A 179 6.07 -17.30 -16.75
N ALA A 180 6.10 -16.49 -15.68
CA ALA A 180 6.13 -16.98 -14.31
C ALA A 180 4.91 -17.84 -13.98
N ILE A 181 3.69 -17.40 -14.34
CA ILE A 181 2.45 -18.16 -14.12
C ILE A 181 2.49 -19.50 -14.86
N LYS A 182 2.96 -19.51 -16.12
CA LYS A 182 3.13 -20.76 -16.88
C LYS A 182 4.13 -21.71 -16.24
N SER A 183 5.25 -21.18 -15.72
CA SER A 183 6.24 -21.97 -15.00
C SER A 183 5.68 -22.53 -13.69
N LEU A 184 4.92 -21.74 -12.92
CA LEU A 184 4.23 -22.24 -11.72
C LEU A 184 3.24 -23.35 -12.07
N ALA A 185 2.39 -23.15 -13.08
CA ALA A 185 1.43 -24.16 -13.50
C ALA A 185 2.11 -25.47 -13.94
N ALA A 186 3.24 -25.38 -14.65
CA ALA A 186 4.03 -26.55 -15.04
C ALA A 186 4.67 -27.27 -13.84
N ALA A 187 5.18 -26.51 -12.86
CA ALA A 187 5.76 -27.07 -11.64
C ALA A 187 4.71 -27.73 -10.72
N SER A 188 3.46 -27.25 -10.73
CA SER A 188 2.34 -27.88 -10.00
C SER A 188 1.82 -29.18 -10.62
N GLY A 189 2.28 -29.56 -11.82
CA GLY A 189 1.87 -30.82 -12.48
C GLY A 189 2.52 -32.08 -11.90
N SER A 190 3.53 -31.93 -11.04
CA SER A 190 4.21 -33.05 -10.38
C SER A 190 3.43 -33.51 -9.14
N SER A 191 3.27 -34.83 -8.98
CA SER A 191 2.40 -35.42 -7.94
C SER A 191 2.87 -35.18 -6.50
N ASN A 192 4.14 -34.85 -6.27
CA ASN A 192 4.69 -34.50 -4.96
C ASN A 192 5.59 -33.27 -5.10
N ILE A 193 5.16 -32.12 -4.57
CA ILE A 193 5.98 -30.92 -4.50
C ILE A 193 7.01 -31.05 -3.37
N SER A 194 8.30 -30.90 -3.67
CA SER A 194 9.32 -30.89 -2.63
C SER A 194 9.21 -29.63 -1.76
N THR A 195 9.74 -29.66 -0.53
CA THR A 195 9.79 -28.48 0.36
C THR A 195 10.44 -27.28 -0.32
N THR A 196 11.50 -27.50 -1.10
CA THR A 196 12.20 -26.43 -1.82
C THR A 196 11.32 -25.83 -2.92
N GLU A 197 10.68 -26.67 -3.72
CA GLU A 197 9.76 -26.20 -4.76
C GLU A 197 8.56 -25.49 -4.16
N ALA A 198 8.03 -25.96 -3.02
CA ALA A 198 6.96 -25.29 -2.29
C ALA A 198 7.37 -23.88 -1.84
N VAL A 199 8.59 -23.72 -1.31
CA VAL A 199 9.14 -22.41 -0.93
C VAL A 199 9.29 -21.48 -2.14
N HIS A 200 9.77 -21.98 -3.29
CA HIS A 200 9.78 -21.20 -4.53
C HIS A 200 8.38 -20.77 -4.97
N HIS A 201 7.41 -21.69 -4.89
CA HIS A 201 6.01 -21.42 -5.24
C HIS A 201 5.42 -20.32 -4.36
N ILE A 202 5.62 -20.39 -3.04
CA ILE A 202 5.14 -19.39 -2.07
C ILE A 202 5.77 -18.02 -2.35
N ALA A 203 7.09 -17.96 -2.53
CA ALA A 203 7.80 -16.72 -2.84
C ALA A 203 7.34 -16.09 -4.16
N ALA A 204 7.19 -16.89 -5.22
CA ALA A 204 6.70 -16.43 -6.50
C ALA A 204 5.26 -15.93 -6.41
N SER A 205 4.41 -16.61 -5.64
CA SER A 205 3.02 -16.20 -5.40
C SER A 205 2.94 -14.88 -4.63
N MET A 206 3.74 -14.70 -3.59
CA MET A 206 3.77 -13.43 -2.84
C MET A 206 4.32 -12.25 -3.64
N LEU A 207 5.29 -12.49 -4.53
CA LEU A 207 5.75 -11.45 -5.46
C LEU A 207 4.71 -11.13 -6.53
N LEU A 208 3.92 -12.12 -7.02
CA LEU A 208 2.79 -11.87 -7.91
C LEU A 208 1.67 -11.10 -7.18
N CYS A 209 1.39 -11.44 -5.91
CA CYS A 209 0.49 -10.67 -5.06
C CYS A 209 0.94 -9.21 -4.97
N SER A 210 2.22 -8.97 -4.69
CA SER A 210 2.80 -7.63 -4.64
C SER A 210 2.79 -6.95 -6.01
N PHE A 211 3.01 -7.69 -7.09
CA PHE A 211 2.90 -7.17 -8.45
C PHE A 211 1.51 -6.58 -8.67
N GLU A 212 0.43 -7.33 -8.37
CA GLU A 212 -0.94 -6.83 -8.53
C GLU A 212 -1.26 -5.64 -7.63
N ILE A 213 -0.76 -5.63 -6.40
CA ILE A 213 -0.96 -4.52 -5.46
C ILE A 213 -0.34 -3.22 -5.99
N HIS A 214 0.81 -3.32 -6.66
CA HIS A 214 1.50 -2.17 -7.27
C HIS A 214 1.01 -1.86 -8.69
N HIS A 215 0.33 -2.80 -9.33
CA HIS A 215 -0.23 -2.67 -10.66
C HIS A 215 -1.47 -1.76 -10.61
N LYS A 216 -1.41 -0.61 -11.28
CA LYS A 216 -2.46 0.43 -11.27
C LYS A 216 -3.72 0.08 -12.06
N SER A 217 -3.91 -1.17 -12.46
CA SER A 217 -5.03 -1.53 -13.33
C SER A 217 -6.30 -1.76 -12.50
N CYS A 218 -7.38 -1.12 -12.90
CA CYS A 218 -8.70 -1.18 -12.27
C CYS A 218 -9.42 -2.52 -12.49
N THR A 219 -8.70 -3.63 -12.65
CA THR A 219 -9.27 -4.92 -13.05
C THR A 219 -8.98 -5.99 -12.00
N TRP A 220 -10.02 -6.29 -11.22
CA TRP A 220 -10.24 -7.49 -10.41
C TRP A 220 -9.27 -7.78 -9.25
N GLU A 221 -9.76 -8.52 -8.26
CA GLU A 221 -9.13 -8.90 -6.98
C GLU A 221 -7.98 -9.92 -7.15
N GLU A 222 -7.18 -9.80 -8.21
CA GLU A 222 -6.15 -10.78 -8.58
C GLU A 222 -5.11 -10.98 -7.48
N TRP A 223 -4.80 -9.93 -6.69
CA TRP A 223 -3.81 -10.02 -5.61
C TRP A 223 -4.20 -11.05 -4.54
N THR A 224 -5.50 -11.13 -4.21
CA THR A 224 -5.98 -12.09 -3.21
C THR A 224 -5.80 -13.52 -3.69
N LEU A 225 -5.95 -13.81 -4.98
CA LEU A 225 -5.79 -15.15 -5.54
C LEU A 225 -4.38 -15.68 -5.31
N TYR A 226 -3.36 -14.83 -5.50
CA TYR A 226 -1.96 -15.22 -5.26
C TYR A 226 -1.66 -15.42 -3.77
N LEU A 227 -2.24 -14.59 -2.89
CA LEU A 227 -2.14 -14.79 -1.44
C LEU A 227 -2.79 -16.11 -1.00
N HIS A 228 -3.97 -16.44 -1.53
CA HIS A 228 -4.62 -17.73 -1.26
C HIS A 228 -3.79 -18.91 -1.79
N GLY A 229 -3.26 -18.80 -3.02
CA GLY A 229 -2.39 -19.82 -3.60
C GLY A 229 -1.15 -20.08 -2.75
N ALA A 230 -0.52 -19.05 -2.20
CA ALA A 230 0.60 -19.20 -1.27
C ALA A 230 0.20 -20.00 -0.02
N LYS A 231 -0.97 -19.71 0.55
CA LYS A 231 -1.48 -20.39 1.76
C LYS A 231 -1.84 -21.85 1.49
N ASP A 232 -2.44 -22.15 0.34
CA ASP A 232 -2.74 -23.51 -0.08
C ASP A 232 -1.46 -24.34 -0.22
N VAL A 233 -0.40 -23.76 -0.80
CA VAL A 233 0.92 -24.43 -0.91
C VAL A 233 1.55 -24.66 0.47
N ILE A 234 1.47 -23.68 1.39
CA ILE A 234 1.96 -23.84 2.77
C ILE A 234 1.30 -25.04 3.45
N GLN A 235 -0.01 -25.17 3.32
CA GLN A 235 -0.76 -26.28 3.91
C GLN A 235 -0.43 -27.60 3.22
N ALA A 236 -0.43 -27.64 1.89
CA ALA A 236 -0.16 -28.85 1.11
C ALA A 236 1.24 -29.41 1.38
N ALA A 237 2.25 -28.53 1.52
CA ALA A 237 3.61 -28.90 1.85
C ALA A 237 3.85 -29.13 3.36
N GLY A 238 2.84 -28.93 4.21
CA GLY A 238 2.95 -29.11 5.66
C GLY A 238 3.94 -28.16 6.35
N LEU A 239 4.26 -27.02 5.73
CA LEU A 239 5.25 -26.08 6.25
C LEU A 239 4.81 -25.44 7.57
N ASN A 240 3.50 -25.39 7.82
CA ASN A 240 2.96 -24.93 9.10
C ASN A 240 3.12 -25.92 10.24
N ARG A 241 3.41 -27.19 9.95
CA ARG A 241 3.57 -28.25 10.96
C ARG A 241 5.03 -28.62 11.19
N HIS A 242 5.96 -28.07 10.39
CA HIS A 242 7.37 -28.45 10.44
C HIS A 242 8.12 -27.59 11.47
N PRO A 243 8.65 -28.18 12.57
CA PRO A 243 9.32 -27.42 13.63
C PRO A 243 10.55 -26.64 13.12
N ASP A 244 11.26 -27.18 12.12
CA ASP A 244 12.47 -26.56 11.56
C ASP A 244 12.20 -25.45 10.53
N ALA A 245 11.01 -25.39 9.91
CA ALA A 245 10.63 -24.29 9.00
C ALA A 245 10.54 -22.94 9.73
N TYR A 246 10.49 -23.00 11.07
CA TYR A 246 10.25 -21.88 11.96
C TYR A 246 11.40 -21.58 12.92
N ARG A 247 12.57 -22.23 12.75
CA ARG A 247 13.74 -22.06 13.62
C ARG A 247 14.60 -20.82 13.24
N GLY A 248 14.19 -20.07 12.21
CA GLY A 248 14.88 -18.88 11.69
C GLY A 248 15.39 -19.10 10.26
N GLY A 249 15.70 -18.01 9.54
CA GLY A 249 16.18 -18.05 8.15
C GLY A 249 15.13 -17.65 7.10
N ASP A 250 15.45 -17.88 5.83
CA ASP A 250 14.70 -17.33 4.68
C ASP A 250 13.23 -17.80 4.63
N ILE A 251 12.97 -19.06 5.02
CA ILE A 251 11.59 -19.60 5.09
C ILE A 251 10.77 -18.87 6.16
N ALA A 252 11.36 -18.57 7.32
CA ALA A 252 10.65 -17.86 8.38
C ALA A 252 10.29 -16.44 7.96
N ILE A 253 11.19 -15.73 7.27
CA ILE A 253 10.95 -14.39 6.70
C ILE A 253 9.80 -14.45 5.67
N LEU A 254 9.81 -15.47 4.80
CA LEU A 254 8.76 -15.66 3.80
C LEU A 254 7.39 -15.95 4.43
N LEU A 255 7.32 -16.84 5.42
CA LEU A 255 6.07 -17.17 6.11
C LEU A 255 5.55 -15.98 6.93
N ALA A 256 6.44 -15.21 7.55
CA ALA A 256 6.13 -13.94 8.19
C ALA A 256 5.51 -12.94 7.20
N TRP A 257 6.04 -12.88 5.97
CA TRP A 257 5.52 -12.01 4.92
C TRP A 257 4.10 -12.43 4.50
N VAL A 258 3.85 -13.73 4.30
CA VAL A 258 2.50 -14.27 4.03
C VAL A 258 1.54 -13.94 5.17
N TYR A 259 1.97 -14.11 6.42
CA TYR A 259 1.15 -13.82 7.60
C TYR A 259 0.73 -12.35 7.67
N TYR A 260 1.65 -11.42 7.42
CA TYR A 260 1.36 -9.99 7.41
C TYR A 260 0.26 -9.63 6.39
N HIS A 261 0.39 -10.14 5.16
CA HIS A 261 -0.61 -9.91 4.11
C HIS A 261 -1.95 -10.57 4.42
N ASP A 262 -1.96 -11.77 5.01
CA ASP A 262 -3.20 -12.45 5.43
C ASP A 262 -4.00 -11.65 6.47
N VAL A 263 -3.32 -11.13 7.50
CA VAL A 263 -3.96 -10.31 8.54
C VAL A 263 -4.61 -9.07 7.94
N LEU A 264 -3.91 -8.38 7.05
CA LEU A 264 -4.42 -7.16 6.42
C LEU A 264 -5.50 -7.43 5.37
N ALA A 265 -5.42 -8.54 4.66
CA ALA A 265 -6.49 -8.99 3.77
C ALA A 265 -7.79 -9.25 4.54
N ARG A 266 -7.71 -9.89 5.71
CA ARG A 266 -8.89 -10.10 6.57
C ARG A 266 -9.44 -8.81 7.16
N PHE A 267 -8.57 -7.90 7.61
CA PHE A 267 -8.99 -6.56 8.01
C PHE A 267 -9.75 -5.87 6.88
N SER A 268 -9.18 -5.87 5.67
CA SER A 268 -9.80 -5.24 4.52
C SER A 268 -11.15 -5.85 4.19
N ALA A 269 -11.24 -7.19 4.10
CA ALA A 269 -12.47 -7.90 3.82
C ALA A 269 -13.57 -7.57 4.83
N GLN A 270 -13.22 -7.44 6.11
CA GLN A 270 -14.17 -7.11 7.18
C GLN A 270 -14.75 -5.71 7.01
N VAL A 271 -13.89 -4.72 6.76
CA VAL A 271 -14.30 -3.33 6.61
C VAL A 271 -15.02 -3.11 5.26
N TRP A 272 -14.63 -3.85 4.23
CA TRP A 272 -15.22 -3.79 2.88
C TRP A 272 -16.60 -4.43 2.80
N ARG A 273 -16.84 -5.56 3.48
CA ARG A 273 -18.16 -6.25 3.52
C ARG A 273 -19.20 -5.60 4.45
N GLY A 274 -18.82 -4.56 5.20
CA GLY A 274 -19.62 -3.95 6.26
C GLY A 274 -20.98 -3.36 5.85
N GLN A 275 -21.34 -3.39 4.56
CA GLN A 275 -22.59 -2.84 4.04
C GLN A 275 -23.71 -3.88 3.81
N GLU A 276 -23.39 -5.17 3.59
CA GLU A 276 -24.45 -6.16 3.28
C GLU A 276 -25.38 -6.47 4.46
N LEU A 277 -24.96 -6.17 5.70
CA LEU A 277 -25.78 -6.41 6.90
C LEU A 277 -26.64 -5.23 7.35
N SER A 278 -26.54 -4.05 6.71
CA SER A 278 -27.26 -2.84 7.17
C SER A 278 -28.32 -2.33 6.19
N THR A 279 -28.41 -2.88 4.99
CA THR A 279 -29.47 -2.53 4.04
C THR A 279 -30.07 -3.79 3.41
N SER A 280 -31.16 -4.29 4.00
CA SER A 280 -32.22 -4.94 3.21
C SER A 280 -32.85 -3.89 2.30
N VAL A 281 -32.14 -3.50 1.25
CA VAL A 281 -32.72 -2.81 0.11
C VAL A 281 -32.32 -3.63 -1.10
N THR A 282 -33.29 -4.34 -1.66
CA THR A 282 -33.24 -5.01 -2.95
C THR A 282 -32.91 -3.99 -4.03
N LEU A 283 -31.63 -3.84 -4.35
CA LEU A 283 -31.20 -3.14 -5.55
C LEU A 283 -31.00 -4.16 -6.67
N SER A 284 -31.97 -4.13 -7.59
CA SER A 284 -31.97 -4.78 -8.90
C SER A 284 -30.59 -4.74 -9.55
N ALA A 285 -30.05 -5.91 -9.86
CA ALA A 285 -28.84 -6.07 -10.67
C ALA A 285 -28.98 -5.31 -12.00
N SER A 286 -28.02 -4.41 -12.28
CA SER A 286 -27.85 -3.81 -13.60
C SER A 286 -27.07 -4.78 -14.50
N PRO A 287 -27.53 -5.10 -15.72
CA PRO A 287 -26.96 -6.17 -16.55
C PRO A 287 -25.92 -5.67 -17.55
N PHE A 288 -24.98 -4.80 -17.16
CA PHE A 288 -23.91 -4.37 -18.06
C PHE A 288 -22.55 -4.29 -17.36
N SER A 289 -21.77 -5.37 -17.43
CA SER A 289 -20.32 -5.26 -17.51
C SER A 289 -19.78 -6.30 -18.48
N VAL A 290 -19.24 -5.79 -19.59
CA VAL A 290 -18.64 -6.53 -20.69
C VAL A 290 -17.18 -6.78 -20.33
N GLY A 291 -16.75 -8.04 -20.31
CA GLY A 291 -15.36 -8.38 -20.08
C GLY A 291 -15.04 -9.87 -19.93
N SER A 292 -15.73 -10.73 -20.68
CA SER A 292 -15.40 -12.16 -20.79
C SER A 292 -14.27 -12.33 -21.82
N PHE A 293 -13.02 -12.45 -21.36
CA PHE A 293 -11.97 -13.12 -22.13
C PHE A 293 -10.83 -13.56 -21.19
N MET A 294 -10.40 -14.83 -21.34
CA MET A 294 -9.49 -15.60 -20.47
C MET A 294 -10.13 -16.29 -19.25
N ALA A 295 -11.33 -16.85 -19.42
CA ALA A 295 -11.81 -17.91 -18.54
C ALA A 295 -11.11 -19.23 -18.88
N VAL A 296 -10.07 -19.58 -18.12
CA VAL A 296 -9.64 -20.98 -18.01
C VAL A 296 -10.73 -21.70 -17.21
N ASN A 297 -11.62 -22.36 -17.94
CA ASN A 297 -12.56 -23.42 -17.53
C ASN A 297 -13.32 -23.24 -16.18
N PRO A 298 -14.53 -22.62 -16.19
CA PRO A 298 -15.34 -22.38 -15.01
C PRO A 298 -16.32 -23.53 -14.70
N ALA A 299 -15.80 -24.76 -14.53
CA ALA A 299 -16.63 -25.91 -14.17
C ALA A 299 -16.72 -26.16 -12.64
N SER A 300 -16.08 -25.34 -11.82
CA SER A 300 -16.29 -25.28 -10.38
C SER A 300 -16.62 -23.86 -9.98
N GLY A 301 -17.87 -23.45 -10.20
CA GLY A 301 -18.43 -22.21 -9.67
C GLY A 301 -18.47 -22.24 -8.15
N ARG A 302 -17.32 -22.05 -7.50
CA ARG A 302 -17.24 -21.64 -6.11
C ARG A 302 -17.36 -20.12 -6.11
N SER A 303 -18.58 -19.67 -5.90
CA SER A 303 -18.87 -18.31 -5.46
C SER A 303 -17.87 -17.94 -4.35
N LEU A 304 -17.11 -16.86 -4.55
CA LEU A 304 -16.22 -16.27 -3.54
C LEU A 304 -17.01 -15.64 -2.37
N THR A 305 -18.34 -15.79 -2.37
CA THR A 305 -19.27 -15.29 -1.35
C THR A 305 -19.68 -16.35 -0.32
N GLY A 306 -19.21 -17.59 -0.45
CA GLY A 306 -19.16 -18.50 0.69
C GLY A 306 -18.07 -18.03 1.65
N THR A 307 -18.32 -18.04 2.95
CA THR A 307 -17.28 -18.02 3.98
C THR A 307 -16.25 -19.10 3.65
N CYS A 308 -15.22 -18.72 2.87
CA CYS A 308 -14.01 -19.49 2.78
C CYS A 308 -13.61 -19.70 4.24
N LYS A 309 -13.56 -20.96 4.67
CA LYS A 309 -12.76 -21.35 5.82
C LYS A 309 -11.32 -21.01 5.42
N LEU A 310 -10.98 -19.72 5.52
CA LEU A 310 -9.72 -19.16 5.11
C LEU A 310 -8.69 -19.85 5.98
N ILE A 311 -7.88 -20.71 5.35
CA ILE A 311 -6.73 -21.33 6.00
C ILE A 311 -5.94 -20.18 6.61
N ARG A 312 -5.71 -20.18 7.92
CA ARG A 312 -5.02 -19.06 8.57
C ARG A 312 -3.52 -19.26 8.40
N ALA A 313 -2.82 -18.23 7.95
CA ALA A 313 -1.36 -18.25 8.04
C ALA A 313 -0.97 -18.31 9.53
N GLU A 314 0.01 -19.14 9.86
CA GLU A 314 0.52 -19.25 11.23
C GLU A 314 1.75 -18.36 11.42
N ILE A 315 1.97 -17.87 12.64
CA ILE A 315 3.13 -17.03 12.95
C ILE A 315 4.35 -17.93 13.08
N PRO A 316 5.45 -17.60 12.38
CA PRO A 316 6.71 -18.30 12.60
C PRO A 316 7.16 -18.26 14.05
N HIS A 317 7.49 -19.41 14.66
CA HIS A 317 7.97 -19.47 16.05
C HIS A 317 9.13 -18.49 16.30
N ALA A 318 10.11 -18.40 15.38
CA ALA A 318 11.21 -17.44 15.47
C ALA A 318 10.77 -15.96 15.46
N ALA A 319 9.61 -15.64 14.88
CA ALA A 319 9.10 -14.27 14.78
C ALA A 319 8.20 -13.86 15.97
N GLN A 320 7.81 -14.79 16.85
CA GLN A 320 6.87 -14.53 17.95
C GLN A 320 7.38 -13.49 18.96
N HIS A 321 8.70 -13.35 19.10
CA HIS A 321 9.33 -12.42 20.03
C HIS A 321 9.45 -10.99 19.49
N LEU A 322 9.25 -10.78 18.19
CA LEU A 322 9.36 -9.47 17.57
C LEU A 322 8.08 -8.65 17.86
N PRO A 323 8.20 -7.39 18.34
CA PRO A 323 7.05 -6.56 18.70
C PRO A 323 6.01 -6.40 17.57
N ALA A 324 6.48 -6.29 16.32
CA ALA A 324 5.61 -6.18 15.14
C ALA A 324 4.67 -7.39 15.00
N PHE A 325 5.17 -8.61 15.22
CA PHE A 325 4.36 -9.83 15.11
C PHE A 325 3.46 -10.04 16.32
N ALA A 326 3.87 -9.59 17.51
CA ALA A 326 2.97 -9.55 18.66
C ALA A 326 1.76 -8.65 18.39
N LEU A 327 1.97 -7.47 17.80
CA LEU A 327 0.89 -6.58 17.36
C LEU A 327 0.05 -7.19 16.24
N LEU A 328 0.65 -7.79 15.21
CA LEU A 328 -0.09 -8.43 14.13
C LEU A 328 -0.97 -9.60 14.61
N ARG A 329 -0.46 -10.39 15.56
CA ARG A 329 -1.24 -11.46 16.19
C ARG A 329 -2.48 -10.91 16.87
N LEU A 330 -2.31 -9.84 17.64
CA LEU A 330 -3.41 -9.17 18.33
C LEU A 330 -4.37 -8.50 17.34
N LEU A 331 -3.87 -7.90 16.26
CA LEU A 331 -4.72 -7.35 15.19
C LEU A 331 -5.56 -8.45 14.55
N SER A 332 -4.95 -9.61 14.30
CA SER A 332 -5.67 -10.76 13.79
C SER A 332 -6.83 -11.18 14.71
N GLU A 333 -6.62 -11.20 16.03
CA GLU A 333 -7.67 -11.51 17.01
C GLU A 333 -8.73 -10.41 17.06
N VAL A 334 -8.34 -9.13 16.99
CA VAL A 334 -9.27 -7.99 16.93
C VAL A 334 -10.16 -8.05 15.69
N VAL A 335 -9.61 -8.35 14.51
CA VAL A 335 -10.37 -8.49 13.27
C VAL A 335 -11.42 -9.60 13.40
N ASP A 336 -11.04 -10.73 13.98
CA ASP A 336 -11.96 -11.87 14.19
C ASP A 336 -13.05 -11.51 15.24
N ALA A 337 -12.68 -10.84 16.33
CA ALA A 337 -13.60 -10.43 17.39
C ALA A 337 -14.64 -9.42 16.89
N VAL A 338 -14.21 -8.43 16.12
CA VAL A 338 -15.11 -7.39 15.57
C VAL A 338 -16.03 -7.94 14.47
N ALA A 339 -15.68 -9.08 13.87
CA ALA A 339 -16.46 -9.71 12.80
C ALA A 339 -17.65 -10.54 13.29
N THR A 340 -17.76 -10.87 14.58
CA THR A 340 -18.82 -11.74 15.08
C THR A 340 -20.21 -11.10 14.94
N PRO A 341 -21.14 -11.69 14.15
CA PRO A 341 -22.51 -11.21 14.05
C PRO A 341 -23.22 -11.32 15.40
N GLN A 342 -24.05 -10.32 15.74
CA GLN A 342 -24.90 -10.44 16.93
C GLN A 342 -25.89 -11.62 16.77
N PRO A 343 -26.10 -12.45 17.80
CA PRO A 343 -27.03 -13.57 17.74
C PRO A 343 -28.48 -13.08 17.48
N PRO A 344 -29.31 -13.90 16.80
CA PRO A 344 -30.70 -13.55 16.48
C PRO A 344 -31.53 -13.21 17.73
N ALA A 345 -32.59 -12.43 17.54
CA ALA A 345 -33.34 -11.76 18.61
C ALA A 345 -34.05 -12.70 19.60
N ASP A 346 -34.18 -13.99 19.28
CA ASP A 346 -35.09 -14.91 19.97
C ASP A 346 -34.48 -15.53 21.26
N GLU A 347 -33.18 -15.37 21.54
CA GLU A 347 -32.50 -15.98 22.68
C GLU A 347 -31.96 -14.94 23.68
N THR A 348 -32.85 -14.26 24.38
CA THR A 348 -32.53 -13.09 25.24
C THR A 348 -31.59 -13.38 26.42
N LYS A 349 -31.66 -14.55 27.06
CA LYS A 349 -30.75 -14.91 28.17
C LYS A 349 -29.35 -15.31 27.68
N GLN A 350 -29.29 -16.18 26.68
CA GLN A 350 -28.04 -16.61 26.06
C GLN A 350 -27.31 -15.41 25.41
N ARG A 351 -28.06 -14.47 24.84
CA ARG A 351 -27.54 -13.19 24.32
C ARG A 351 -26.89 -12.33 25.41
N ALA A 352 -27.46 -12.24 26.61
CA ALA A 352 -26.91 -11.41 27.68
C ALA A 352 -25.58 -11.97 28.21
N GLU A 353 -25.51 -13.28 28.44
CA GLU A 353 -24.29 -13.96 28.90
C GLU A 353 -23.19 -13.92 27.83
N THR A 354 -23.52 -14.23 26.57
CA THR A 354 -22.55 -14.16 25.46
C THR A 354 -22.09 -12.74 25.13
N ALA A 355 -22.93 -11.72 25.35
CA ALA A 355 -22.54 -10.33 25.20
C ALA A 355 -21.55 -9.87 26.28
N ASP A 356 -21.76 -10.29 27.53
CA ASP A 356 -20.86 -9.98 28.65
C ASP A 356 -19.49 -10.69 28.50
N GLU A 357 -19.49 -11.95 28.06
CA GLU A 357 -18.27 -12.69 27.69
C GLU A 357 -17.52 -12.00 26.55
N HIS A 358 -18.24 -11.52 25.53
CA HIS A 358 -17.66 -10.81 24.40
C HIS A 358 -17.06 -9.46 24.82
N GLU A 359 -17.77 -8.66 25.62
CA GLU A 359 -17.25 -7.39 26.15
C GLU A 359 -15.99 -7.62 27.01
N THR A 360 -16.00 -8.66 27.83
CA THR A 360 -14.83 -9.10 28.61
C THR A 360 -13.65 -9.47 27.70
N TYR A 361 -13.91 -10.20 26.61
CA TYR A 361 -12.87 -10.57 25.65
C TYR A 361 -12.27 -9.35 24.94
N LEU A 362 -13.10 -8.38 24.53
CA LEU A 362 -12.63 -7.12 23.94
C LEU A 362 -11.78 -6.31 24.93
N ALA A 363 -12.16 -6.28 26.21
CA ALA A 363 -11.36 -5.64 27.27
C ALA A 363 -10.01 -6.34 27.49
N ILE A 364 -9.96 -7.67 27.39
CA ILE A 364 -8.72 -8.45 27.43
C ILE A 364 -7.83 -8.12 26.22
N LEU A 365 -8.39 -8.02 25.02
CA LEU A 365 -7.64 -7.62 23.82
C LEU A 365 -7.07 -6.20 23.96
N ASP A 366 -7.89 -5.24 24.40
CA ASP A 366 -7.47 -3.87 24.69
C ASP A 366 -6.28 -3.84 25.66
N TRP A 367 -6.38 -4.55 26.78
CA TRP A 367 -5.30 -4.66 27.74
C TRP A 367 -4.05 -5.32 27.12
N ARG A 368 -4.19 -6.42 26.37
CA ARG A 368 -3.05 -7.10 25.75
C ARG A 368 -2.32 -6.22 24.74
N ILE A 369 -3.04 -5.42 23.96
CA ILE A 369 -2.46 -4.45 23.00
C ILE A 369 -1.68 -3.37 23.75
N ARG A 370 -2.22 -2.85 24.86
CA ARG A 370 -1.48 -1.91 25.73
C ARG A 370 -0.27 -2.55 26.40
N ASN A 371 -0.37 -3.86 26.65
CA ASN A 371 0.63 -4.78 27.18
C ASN A 371 1.90 -4.98 26.33
N VAL A 372 1.86 -4.70 25.03
CA VAL A 372 2.96 -5.10 24.15
C VAL A 372 4.20 -4.24 24.39
N GLN A 373 5.33 -4.91 24.64
CA GLN A 373 6.64 -4.28 24.76
C GLN A 373 7.16 -3.92 23.37
N LEU A 374 7.38 -2.62 23.12
CA LEU A 374 7.84 -2.10 21.82
C LEU A 374 9.34 -1.83 21.76
N THR A 375 10.05 -1.92 22.90
CA THR A 375 11.48 -1.66 23.02
C THR A 375 12.30 -2.95 22.98
N HIS A 376 13.41 -2.93 22.24
CA HIS A 376 14.50 -3.89 22.45
C HIS A 376 15.36 -3.43 23.63
N PRO A 377 15.67 -4.31 24.61
CA PRO A 377 16.56 -3.98 25.72
C PRO A 377 18.00 -3.91 25.22
N GLY A 378 18.43 -2.72 24.80
CA GLY A 378 19.80 -2.40 24.38
C GLY A 378 20.23 -1.04 24.94
N PRO A 379 21.54 -0.72 24.97
CA PRO A 379 22.05 0.53 25.54
C PRO A 379 21.44 1.75 24.85
N ASN A 380 21.21 2.82 25.60
CA ASN A 380 20.40 4.01 25.28
C ASN A 380 20.82 4.85 24.05
N ASP A 381 21.72 4.36 23.19
CA ASP A 381 22.11 4.99 21.93
C ASP A 381 21.33 4.38 20.76
N TYR A 382 20.08 4.81 20.59
CA TYR A 382 19.28 4.39 19.44
C TYR A 382 19.71 5.13 18.18
N THR A 383 19.91 4.39 17.09
CA THR A 383 20.05 5.00 15.76
C THR A 383 18.73 5.63 15.33
N THR A 384 18.77 6.66 14.47
CA THR A 384 17.57 7.31 13.92
C THR A 384 16.60 6.30 13.28
N THR A 385 17.12 5.25 12.65
CA THR A 385 16.32 4.16 12.05
C THR A 385 15.55 3.35 13.10
N GLN A 386 16.19 3.01 14.24
CA GLN A 386 15.52 2.29 15.33
C GLN A 386 14.45 3.13 15.99
N GLN A 387 14.72 4.41 16.22
CA GLN A 387 13.71 5.34 16.75
C GLN A 387 12.52 5.46 15.80
N GLN A 388 12.77 5.54 14.48
CA GLN A 388 11.72 5.57 13.47
C GLN A 388 10.88 4.28 13.47
N GLN A 389 11.52 3.12 13.59
CA GLN A 389 10.83 1.83 13.68
C GLN A 389 9.96 1.75 14.94
N GLN A 390 10.46 2.24 16.08
CA GLN A 390 9.70 2.28 17.33
C GLN A 390 8.49 3.21 17.23
N THR A 391 8.64 4.38 16.61
CA THR A 391 7.53 5.29 16.35
C THR A 391 6.47 4.64 15.44
N ASN A 392 6.89 3.94 14.39
CA ASN A 392 5.96 3.22 13.50
C ASN A 392 5.21 2.10 14.23
N LEU A 393 5.88 1.37 15.14
CA LEU A 393 5.23 0.36 15.98
C LEU A 393 4.21 0.98 16.96
N GLU A 394 4.52 2.13 17.54
CA GLU A 394 3.59 2.85 18.41
C GLU A 394 2.38 3.38 17.62
N LEU A 395 2.59 3.90 16.41
CA LEU A 395 1.50 4.29 15.51
C LEU A 395 0.59 3.09 15.18
N PHE A 396 1.18 1.92 14.91
CA PHE A 396 0.44 0.69 14.66
C PHE A 396 -0.40 0.28 15.88
N ARG A 397 0.19 0.31 17.08
CA ARG A 397 -0.49 0.02 18.34
C ARG A 397 -1.65 0.99 18.60
N LEU A 398 -1.44 2.29 18.43
CA LEU A 398 -2.49 3.31 18.60
C LEU A 398 -3.63 3.11 17.61
N ALA A 399 -3.31 2.82 16.34
CA ALA A 399 -4.31 2.48 15.33
C ALA A 399 -5.17 1.27 15.75
N MET A 400 -4.56 0.21 16.30
CA MET A 400 -5.31 -0.94 16.78
C MET A 400 -6.25 -0.61 17.95
N LEU A 401 -5.78 0.18 18.93
CA LEU A 401 -6.59 0.58 20.08
C LEU A 401 -7.78 1.46 19.66
N ILE A 402 -7.55 2.40 18.75
CA ILE A 402 -8.59 3.26 18.19
C ILE A 402 -9.59 2.41 17.40
N TYR A 403 -9.11 1.55 16.49
CA TYR A 403 -9.98 0.68 15.70
C TYR A 403 -10.85 -0.21 16.60
N LEU A 404 -10.26 -0.88 17.59
CA LEU A 404 -10.99 -1.71 18.55
C LEU A 404 -12.05 -0.89 19.31
N ALA A 405 -11.69 0.28 19.82
CA ALA A 405 -12.63 1.16 20.52
C ALA A 405 -13.81 1.57 19.61
N ARG A 406 -13.52 2.02 18.38
CA ARG A 406 -14.54 2.48 17.43
C ARG A 406 -15.46 1.40 16.93
N MET A 407 -14.94 0.19 16.74
CA MET A 407 -15.76 -0.94 16.28
C MET A 407 -16.60 -1.56 17.40
N SER A 408 -16.23 -1.30 18.66
CA SER A 408 -16.97 -1.73 19.85
C SER A 408 -17.99 -0.68 20.32
N GLU A 409 -18.06 0.50 19.69
CA GLU A 409 -19.05 1.53 20.04
C GLU A 409 -20.47 1.05 19.68
N PRO A 410 -21.45 1.22 20.58
CA PRO A 410 -22.83 0.81 20.32
C PRO A 410 -23.45 1.62 19.17
N HIS A 411 -24.21 0.93 18.31
CA HIS A 411 -24.79 1.48 17.08
C HIS A 411 -25.76 2.66 17.27
N HIS A 412 -26.20 2.93 18.50
CA HIS A 412 -26.89 4.15 18.90
C HIS A 412 -26.61 4.43 20.38
N PRO A 413 -26.42 5.69 20.80
CA PRO A 413 -26.48 6.05 22.21
C PRO A 413 -27.92 5.84 22.68
N HIS A 414 -28.22 4.68 23.24
CA HIS A 414 -29.49 4.48 23.91
C HIS A 414 -29.49 5.39 25.13
N ASN A 415 -30.31 6.45 25.08
CA ASN A 415 -30.49 7.43 26.15
C ASN A 415 -31.32 6.80 27.29
N ASN A 416 -30.82 5.70 27.88
CA ASN A 416 -31.36 5.18 29.13
C ASN A 416 -30.52 5.75 30.26
N ASN A 417 -30.99 6.88 30.80
CA ASN A 417 -30.41 7.60 31.93
C ASN A 417 -30.33 6.81 33.26
N ASN A 418 -30.72 5.54 33.26
CA ASN A 418 -30.84 4.73 34.48
C ASN A 418 -29.60 3.90 34.82
N ASP A 419 -28.62 3.73 33.92
CA ASP A 419 -27.37 2.99 34.21
C ASP A 419 -26.17 3.91 34.47
N HIS A 420 -26.03 4.34 35.73
CA HIS A 420 -24.89 5.14 36.18
C HIS A 420 -23.53 4.41 36.05
N HIS A 421 -23.52 3.07 36.05
CA HIS A 421 -22.29 2.30 35.89
C HIS A 421 -21.80 2.23 34.43
N HIS A 422 -22.71 2.04 33.46
CA HIS A 422 -22.38 1.90 32.04
C HIS A 422 -22.03 3.24 31.37
N THR A 423 -22.60 4.35 31.86
CA THR A 423 -22.27 5.71 31.37
C THR A 423 -20.86 6.16 31.77
N ASN A 424 -20.36 5.76 32.94
CA ASN A 424 -19.02 6.10 33.42
C ASN A 424 -17.92 5.31 32.67
N THR A 425 -18.13 4.02 32.41
CA THR A 425 -17.19 3.19 31.64
C THR A 425 -17.06 3.68 30.18
N ASN A 426 -18.18 3.98 29.52
CA ASN A 426 -18.20 4.54 28.17
C ASN A 426 -17.52 5.92 28.11
N THR A 427 -17.72 6.76 29.12
CA THR A 427 -17.05 8.08 29.20
C THR A 427 -15.54 7.94 29.40
N LYS A 428 -15.08 7.04 30.28
CA LYS A 428 -13.65 6.73 30.44
C LYS A 428 -13.04 6.20 29.15
N GLN A 429 -13.74 5.34 28.43
CA GLN A 429 -13.27 4.80 27.16
C GLN A 429 -13.12 5.90 26.10
N ARG A 430 -14.12 6.77 25.93
CA ARG A 430 -14.05 7.91 25.01
C ARG A 430 -12.87 8.84 25.30
N LEU A 431 -12.62 9.16 26.58
CA LEU A 431 -11.47 9.97 26.99
C LEU A 431 -10.13 9.30 26.68
N ARG A 432 -10.03 7.98 26.87
CA ARG A 432 -8.83 7.20 26.51
C ARG A 432 -8.60 7.20 25.00
N THR A 433 -9.64 6.93 24.21
CA THR A 433 -9.57 6.96 22.75
C THR A 433 -9.15 8.33 22.25
N GLN A 434 -9.67 9.43 22.84
CA GLN A 434 -9.24 10.78 22.47
C GLN A 434 -7.76 11.02 22.78
N LYS A 435 -7.27 10.57 23.95
CA LYS A 435 -5.85 10.67 24.30
C LYS A 435 -4.97 9.88 23.33
N ASP A 436 -5.43 8.70 22.92
CA ASP A 436 -4.73 7.86 21.94
C ASP A 436 -4.69 8.55 20.55
N ILE A 437 -5.78 9.21 20.14
CA ILE A 437 -5.86 10.02 18.92
C ILE A 437 -4.90 11.22 18.98
N ASP A 438 -4.91 12.00 20.05
CA ASP A 438 -4.05 13.18 20.20
C ASP A 438 -2.57 12.80 20.17
N ARG A 439 -2.22 11.68 20.82
CA ARG A 439 -0.88 11.12 20.79
C ARG A 439 -0.50 10.67 19.39
N ALA A 440 -1.40 10.00 18.67
CA ALA A 440 -1.15 9.55 17.30
C ALA A 440 -0.83 10.73 16.37
N PHE A 441 -1.60 11.82 16.42
CA PHE A 441 -1.33 13.01 15.61
C PHE A 441 -0.02 13.71 15.98
N THR A 442 0.36 13.70 17.26
CA THR A 442 1.67 14.19 17.72
C THR A 442 2.81 13.37 17.09
N LEU A 443 2.68 12.04 17.09
CA LEU A 443 3.67 11.15 16.49
C LEU A 443 3.71 11.29 14.97
N LEU A 444 2.57 11.35 14.29
CA LEU A 444 2.49 11.54 12.84
C LEU A 444 3.22 12.81 12.40
N ALA A 445 3.05 13.92 13.11
CA ALA A 445 3.75 15.17 12.82
C ALA A 445 5.29 15.04 12.88
N GLN A 446 5.81 14.21 13.78
CA GLN A 446 7.25 14.02 14.01
C GLN A 446 7.87 12.88 13.17
N THR A 447 7.05 11.96 12.68
CA THR A 447 7.47 10.74 11.97
C THR A 447 8.01 11.09 10.59
N SER A 448 9.24 10.68 10.27
CA SER A 448 9.83 10.96 8.95
C SER A 448 9.11 10.19 7.84
N ALA A 449 8.79 8.91 8.04
CA ALA A 449 8.01 8.11 7.10
C ALA A 449 7.29 6.94 7.78
N CYS A 450 6.06 6.65 7.34
CA CYS A 450 5.32 5.46 7.72
C CYS A 450 5.01 4.64 6.46
N THR A 451 5.59 3.44 6.36
CA THR A 451 5.45 2.57 5.18
C THR A 451 4.23 1.65 5.25
N GLN A 452 3.64 1.49 6.44
CA GLN A 452 2.48 0.65 6.68
C GLN A 452 1.20 1.45 6.44
N GLN A 453 0.33 0.95 5.57
CA GLN A 453 -0.89 1.65 5.18
C GLN A 453 -2.01 1.56 6.23
N PHE A 454 -2.15 0.42 6.93
CA PHE A 454 -3.16 0.21 7.96
C PHE A 454 -3.17 1.32 9.05
N PRO A 455 -2.04 1.67 9.71
CA PRO A 455 -2.05 2.72 10.72
C PRO A 455 -2.46 4.08 10.16
N ILE A 456 -1.97 4.43 8.97
CA ILE A 456 -2.30 5.71 8.35
C ILE A 456 -3.79 5.80 8.02
N PHE A 457 -4.41 4.71 7.55
CA PHE A 457 -5.83 4.70 7.25
C PHE A 457 -6.69 4.88 8.50
N ILE A 458 -6.43 4.12 9.57
CA ILE A 458 -7.22 4.21 10.81
C ILE A 458 -7.05 5.59 11.47
N LEU A 459 -5.80 6.04 11.65
CA LEU A 459 -5.51 7.30 12.31
C LEU A 459 -5.97 8.50 11.48
N GLY A 460 -5.76 8.45 10.17
CA GLY A 460 -6.23 9.50 9.25
C GLY A 460 -7.75 9.62 9.22
N SER A 461 -8.48 8.53 9.39
CA SER A 461 -9.95 8.54 9.48
C SER A 461 -10.45 9.25 10.75
N GLU A 462 -9.58 9.50 11.74
CA GLU A 462 -9.88 10.30 12.94
C GLU A 462 -9.56 11.79 12.79
N ALA A 463 -9.03 12.23 11.63
CA ALA A 463 -8.76 13.66 11.40
C ALA A 463 -10.08 14.43 11.30
N ARG A 464 -10.26 15.44 12.18
CA ARG A 464 -11.43 16.33 12.20
C ARG A 464 -11.10 17.77 11.85
N ARG A 465 -9.81 18.13 11.88
CA ARG A 465 -9.33 19.48 11.60
C ARG A 465 -8.37 19.48 10.43
N ASP A 466 -8.28 20.60 9.73
CA ASP A 466 -7.37 20.76 8.60
C ASP A 466 -5.91 20.54 8.98
N GLU A 467 -5.48 20.91 10.21
CA GLU A 467 -4.12 20.64 10.65
C GLU A 467 -3.82 19.13 10.77
N GLN A 468 -4.82 18.36 11.21
CA GLN A 468 -4.72 16.90 11.32
C GLN A 468 -4.69 16.25 9.93
N ARG A 469 -5.57 16.69 9.02
CA ARG A 469 -5.60 16.24 7.62
C ARG A 469 -4.27 16.54 6.92
N ALA A 470 -3.74 17.75 7.09
CA ALA A 470 -2.46 18.17 6.56
C ALA A 470 -1.30 17.32 7.10
N ALA A 471 -1.26 17.03 8.41
CA ALA A 471 -0.24 16.17 9.00
C ALA A 471 -0.25 14.75 8.40
N VAL A 472 -1.44 14.19 8.15
CA VAL A 472 -1.58 12.86 7.52
C VAL A 472 -1.09 12.89 6.07
N LEU A 473 -1.51 13.89 5.28
CA LEU A 473 -1.07 14.03 3.90
C LEU A 473 0.45 14.27 3.80
N ASP A 474 1.03 15.01 4.75
CA ASP A 474 2.46 15.26 4.80
C ASP A 474 3.26 13.99 5.13
N VAL A 475 2.81 13.16 6.08
CA VAL A 475 3.43 11.83 6.33
C VAL A 475 3.36 10.95 5.09
N ILE A 476 2.22 10.91 4.41
CA ILE A 476 2.07 10.16 3.14
C ILE A 476 3.07 10.66 2.11
N ALA A 477 3.17 11.98 1.91
CA ALA A 477 4.10 12.58 0.96
C ALA A 477 5.57 12.33 1.33
N ARG A 478 5.93 12.33 2.63
CA ARG A 478 7.28 11.96 3.07
C ARG A 478 7.56 10.47 2.82
N SER A 479 6.61 9.59 3.07
CA SER A 479 6.72 8.16 2.76
C SER A 479 6.91 7.89 1.26
N GLU A 480 6.23 8.64 0.40
CA GLU A 480 6.37 8.54 -1.06
C GLU A 480 7.75 9.01 -1.56
N ARG A 481 8.32 10.05 -0.94
CA ARG A 481 9.64 10.61 -1.31
C ARG A 481 10.82 9.71 -0.95
N GLY A 482 10.65 8.75 -0.05
CA GLY A 482 11.72 7.85 0.46
C GLY A 482 12.29 6.84 -0.54
N GLY A 483 12.00 6.95 -1.84
CA GLY A 483 12.63 6.12 -2.87
C GLY A 483 11.94 4.79 -3.18
N THR A 484 10.74 4.53 -2.63
CA THR A 484 9.90 3.42 -3.11
C THR A 484 9.13 3.89 -4.35
N ALA A 485 9.68 3.63 -5.53
CA ALA A 485 9.13 4.06 -6.81
C ALA A 485 7.63 3.70 -6.91
N SER A 486 6.79 4.71 -7.16
CA SER A 486 5.36 4.57 -7.50
C SER A 486 4.50 3.75 -6.52
N ARG A 487 4.40 4.16 -5.26
CA ARG A 487 3.23 3.80 -4.44
C ARG A 487 2.21 4.93 -4.55
N ASP A 488 1.25 4.81 -5.47
CA ASP A 488 0.00 5.57 -5.34
C ASP A 488 -0.61 5.10 -4.01
N PHE A 489 -0.53 5.95 -2.99
CA PHE A 489 -1.04 5.61 -1.68
C PHE A 489 -2.57 5.54 -1.79
N LEU A 490 -3.12 4.34 -2.05
CA LEU A 490 -4.57 4.11 -2.15
C LEU A 490 -5.28 4.70 -0.93
N VAL A 491 -4.66 4.55 0.24
CA VAL A 491 -5.12 5.14 1.49
C VAL A 491 -5.29 6.66 1.41
N ARG A 492 -4.52 7.41 0.61
CA ARG A 492 -4.76 8.86 0.40
C ARG A 492 -6.15 9.09 -0.18
N LYS A 493 -6.49 8.38 -1.27
CA LYS A 493 -7.80 8.50 -1.92
C LYS A 493 -8.93 8.04 -1.00
N LEU A 494 -8.71 6.98 -0.24
CA LEU A 494 -9.69 6.50 0.74
C LEU A 494 -9.91 7.53 1.86
N LEU A 495 -8.85 8.13 2.39
CA LEU A 495 -8.93 9.14 3.43
C LEU A 495 -9.61 10.42 2.96
N GLU A 496 -9.28 10.91 1.76
CA GLU A 496 -9.96 12.05 1.15
C GLU A 496 -11.47 11.77 1.01
N ALA A 497 -11.86 10.55 0.61
CA ALA A 497 -13.26 10.15 0.55
C ALA A 497 -13.92 10.06 1.94
N VAL A 498 -13.20 9.59 2.96
CA VAL A 498 -13.66 9.57 4.37
C VAL A 498 -13.90 10.98 4.87
N TRP A 499 -12.97 11.91 4.66
CA TRP A 499 -13.10 13.31 5.06
C TRP A 499 -14.25 14.01 4.34
N ALA A 500 -14.46 13.71 3.05
CA ALA A 500 -15.61 14.21 2.33
C ALA A 500 -16.95 13.72 2.93
N GLN A 501 -17.02 12.50 3.47
CA GLN A 501 -18.22 12.05 4.20
C GLN A 501 -18.44 12.82 5.50
N ASP A 502 -17.36 13.16 6.22
CA ASP A 502 -17.43 13.99 7.44
C ASP A 502 -17.96 15.38 7.11
N ASP A 503 -17.38 16.04 6.11
CA ASP A 503 -17.75 17.40 5.72
C ASP A 503 -19.22 17.49 5.26
N LEU A 504 -19.74 16.44 4.61
CA LEU A 504 -21.15 16.34 4.22
C LEU A 504 -22.09 16.08 5.41
N ALA A 505 -21.64 15.29 6.40
CA ALA A 505 -22.44 14.95 7.57
C ALA A 505 -22.59 16.15 8.53
N GLU A 506 -21.56 16.98 8.66
CA GLU A 506 -21.60 18.22 9.46
C GLU A 506 -22.71 19.17 8.99
N GLY A 507 -22.96 19.25 7.68
CA GLY A 507 -24.05 20.05 7.12
C GLY A 507 -25.46 19.51 7.39
N SER A 508 -25.59 18.23 7.80
CA SER A 508 -26.87 17.53 7.96
C SER A 508 -27.32 17.39 9.43
N GLY A 509 -26.56 17.93 10.40
CA GLY A 509 -26.92 17.96 11.82
C GLY A 509 -26.83 16.60 12.54
N GLY A 510 -26.45 15.53 11.85
CA GLY A 510 -26.22 14.19 12.41
C GLY A 510 -24.79 13.73 12.16
N GLY A 511 -23.98 13.65 13.22
CA GLY A 511 -22.61 13.13 13.11
C GLY A 511 -22.61 11.64 12.74
N MET A 512 -21.81 11.27 11.74
CA MET A 512 -21.67 9.89 11.29
C MET A 512 -20.61 9.16 12.11
N GLY A 513 -20.99 8.00 12.69
CA GLY A 513 -20.06 7.16 13.43
C GLY A 513 -18.93 6.60 12.56
N PHE A 514 -17.78 6.28 13.17
CA PHE A 514 -16.59 5.78 12.46
C PHE A 514 -16.91 4.58 11.57
N ARG A 515 -17.58 3.56 12.13
CA ARG A 515 -17.90 2.30 11.43
C ARG A 515 -18.79 2.54 10.21
N GLU A 516 -19.82 3.38 10.34
CA GLU A 516 -20.72 3.72 9.25
C GLU A 516 -20.00 4.47 8.14
N ARG A 517 -19.18 5.45 8.50
CA ARG A 517 -18.43 6.28 7.57
C ARG A 517 -17.42 5.49 6.76
N VAL A 518 -16.60 4.70 7.45
CA VAL A 518 -15.63 3.82 6.80
C VAL A 518 -16.36 2.80 5.94
N GLY A 519 -17.45 2.20 6.43
CA GLY A 519 -18.26 1.25 5.67
C GLY A 519 -18.83 1.84 4.37
N ARG A 520 -19.34 3.09 4.40
CA ARG A 520 -19.86 3.78 3.20
C ARG A 520 -18.80 4.05 2.14
N VAL A 521 -17.59 4.46 2.57
CA VAL A 521 -16.48 4.67 1.64
C VAL A 521 -16.04 3.34 1.04
N MET A 522 -15.90 2.32 1.89
CA MET A 522 -15.37 1.02 1.49
C MET A 522 -16.34 0.25 0.59
N GLY A 523 -17.65 0.33 0.83
CA GLY A 523 -18.67 -0.27 -0.04
C GLY A 523 -18.78 0.37 -1.44
N ARG A 524 -18.08 1.49 -1.69
CA ARG A 524 -17.96 2.12 -3.02
C ARG A 524 -16.67 1.77 -3.74
N VAL A 525 -15.77 1.01 -3.12
CA VAL A 525 -14.51 0.61 -3.73
C VAL A 525 -14.73 -0.69 -4.49
N ASP A 526 -14.50 -0.68 -5.80
CA ASP A 526 -14.68 -1.85 -6.68
C ASP A 526 -13.70 -3.00 -6.41
N VAL A 527 -12.52 -2.68 -5.83
CA VAL A 527 -11.46 -3.64 -5.54
C VAL A 527 -11.07 -3.52 -4.07
N MET A 528 -11.08 -4.65 -3.36
CA MET A 528 -10.70 -4.71 -1.95
C MET A 528 -9.29 -4.11 -1.71
N PRO A 529 -9.16 -3.03 -0.90
CA PRO A 529 -7.86 -2.42 -0.61
C PRO A 529 -6.91 -3.38 0.13
N PRO A 530 -5.62 -3.47 -0.19
CA PRO A 530 -4.74 -4.42 0.50
C PRO A 530 -4.26 -3.92 1.88
N PHE A 531 -4.18 -2.60 2.09
CA PHE A 531 -3.66 -1.95 3.32
C PHE A 531 -2.24 -2.37 3.76
N VAL A 532 -1.44 -2.91 2.83
CA VAL A 532 -0.03 -3.28 3.01
C VAL A 532 0.91 -2.14 2.62
#